data_AF-Q18089-F1
#
_entry.id   AF-Q18089-F1
#
_cell.length_a   1.000
_cell.length_b   1.000
_cell.length_c   1.000
_cell.angle_alpha   90.00
_cell.angle_beta   90.00
_cell.angle_gamma   90.00
#
_symmetry.space_group_name_H-M   'P 1'
#
loop_
_entity.id
_entity.type
_entity.pdbx_description
1 polymer ?
#
loop_
_entity_poly.entity_id
_entity_poly.type
_entity_poly.pdbx_seq_one_letter_code
_entity_poly.pdbx_strand_id
1 'polypeptide(L)'
;MAYKDMMEMPGVLKPALLLLTLLQIIFMASPGVRGWFWFICLTSILEFLAAIAVVAVVFLDLTFTRSGQFVIIELAYSGAFCVCSALNTIYYFCNIFYHFNFWFLLATIVSVLLVLAYGLQALMAWTSMSASRTSSSHTSNQATAGPPPTVYPAGANPA
;
A
#
# COMPACT_ATOMS: atom_id res chain seq x y z
N MET A 1 -6.61 16.01 1.48
CA MET A 1 -7.45 15.34 0.45
C MET A 1 -8.61 14.65 1.17
N ALA A 2 -9.85 15.19 1.13
CA ALA A 2 -10.68 15.22 2.35
C ALA A 2 -11.73 14.09 2.57
N TYR A 3 -12.17 13.35 1.56
CA TYR A 3 -13.06 12.16 1.68
C TYR A 3 -13.40 11.64 0.28
N LYS A 4 -13.63 12.57 -0.67
CA LYS A 4 -13.95 12.25 -2.07
C LYS A 4 -12.82 11.46 -2.75
N ASP A 5 -11.57 11.83 -2.51
CA ASP A 5 -10.42 11.10 -3.05
C ASP A 5 -10.22 9.71 -2.40
N MET A 6 -10.89 9.42 -1.27
CA MET A 6 -10.91 8.06 -0.70
C MET A 6 -11.92 7.15 -1.38
N MET A 7 -12.90 7.68 -2.11
CA MET A 7 -13.85 6.89 -2.89
C MET A 7 -13.30 6.51 -4.26
N GLU A 8 -12.40 7.32 -4.80
CA GLU A 8 -11.70 7.02 -6.05
C GLU A 8 -10.53 6.07 -5.76
N MET A 9 -10.38 5.02 -6.56
CA MET A 9 -9.17 4.19 -6.48
C MET A 9 -7.94 5.08 -6.73
N PRO A 10 -6.88 5.00 -5.90
CA PRO A 10 -6.56 3.93 -4.95
C PRO A 10 -6.92 4.19 -3.47
N GLY A 11 -7.71 5.21 -3.15
CA GLY A 11 -7.99 5.62 -1.76
C GLY A 11 -8.81 4.62 -0.93
N VAL A 12 -9.73 3.88 -1.56
CA VAL A 12 -10.63 2.91 -0.89
C VAL A 12 -9.86 1.75 -0.26
N LEU A 13 -8.68 1.41 -0.79
CA LEU A 13 -7.94 0.23 -0.36
C LEU A 13 -7.38 0.39 1.06
N LYS A 14 -7.09 1.62 1.50
CA LYS A 14 -6.53 1.91 2.83
C LYS A 14 -7.48 1.55 3.99
N PRO A 15 -8.74 2.04 4.02
CA PRO A 15 -9.69 1.60 5.05
C PRO A 15 -10.06 0.13 4.92
N ALA A 16 -10.09 -0.42 3.69
CA ALA A 16 -10.35 -1.85 3.49
C ALA A 16 -9.25 -2.73 4.12
N LEU A 17 -7.97 -2.38 3.96
CA LEU A 17 -6.85 -3.06 4.61
C LEU A 17 -6.95 -2.98 6.14
N LEU A 18 -7.31 -1.82 6.69
CA LEU A 18 -7.52 -1.68 8.13
C LEU A 18 -8.65 -2.59 8.63
N LEU A 19 -9.76 -2.66 7.91
CA LEU A 19 -10.89 -3.51 8.26
C LEU A 19 -10.54 -5.00 8.15
N LEU A 20 -9.85 -5.40 7.07
CA LEU A 20 -9.42 -6.78 6.86
C LEU A 20 -8.40 -7.24 7.90
N THR A 21 -7.40 -6.41 8.24
CA THR A 21 -6.40 -6.74 9.27
C THR A 21 -7.03 -6.82 10.66
N LEU A 22 -7.97 -5.93 10.99
CA LEU A 22 -8.75 -6.01 12.23
C LEU A 22 -9.56 -7.31 12.29
N LEU A 23 -10.23 -7.65 11.19
CA LEU A 23 -11.01 -8.88 11.10
C LEU A 23 -10.14 -10.13 11.24
N GLN A 24 -8.94 -10.11 10.64
CA GLN A 24 -7.94 -11.16 10.78
C GLN A 24 -7.56 -11.36 12.26
N ILE A 25 -7.24 -10.28 12.97
CA ILE A 25 -6.88 -10.34 14.41
C ILE A 25 -8.02 -10.94 15.25
N ILE A 26 -9.28 -10.57 14.98
CA ILE A 26 -10.44 -11.11 15.71
C ILE A 26 -10.56 -12.62 15.50
N PHE A 27 -10.49 -13.09 14.25
CA PHE A 27 -10.60 -14.52 13.94
C PHE A 27 -9.38 -15.33 14.36
N MET A 28 -8.24 -14.68 14.49
CA MET A 28 -7.03 -15.27 15.05
C MET A 28 -7.07 -15.43 16.56
N ALA A 29 -7.73 -14.52 17.28
CA ALA A 29 -7.80 -14.57 18.74
C ALA A 29 -8.79 -15.64 19.25
N SER A 30 -9.71 -16.12 18.41
CA SER A 30 -10.80 -17.02 18.83
C SER A 30 -10.41 -18.50 19.02
N PRO A 31 -9.57 -19.14 18.18
CA PRO A 31 -9.06 -20.47 18.48
C PRO A 31 -7.86 -20.30 19.41
N GLY A 32 -8.06 -20.47 20.71
CA GLY A 32 -7.07 -20.26 21.78
C GLY A 32 -5.81 -21.16 21.78
N VAL A 33 -5.29 -21.54 20.62
CA VAL A 33 -4.13 -22.42 20.42
C VAL A 33 -2.86 -21.57 20.38
N ARG A 34 -2.10 -21.57 21.48
CA ARG A 34 -1.02 -20.60 21.76
C ARG A 34 0.40 -21.00 21.34
N GLY A 35 0.64 -22.22 20.85
CA GLY A 35 2.00 -22.74 20.70
C GLY A 35 2.80 -22.12 19.54
N TRP A 36 2.34 -22.33 18.31
CA TRP A 36 3.07 -21.94 17.09
C TRP A 36 2.65 -20.57 16.53
N PHE A 37 1.68 -19.91 17.18
CA PHE A 37 0.95 -18.79 16.60
C PHE A 37 1.65 -17.43 16.71
N TRP A 38 2.76 -17.35 17.46
CA TRP A 38 3.37 -16.07 17.82
C TRP A 38 3.82 -15.25 16.62
N PHE A 39 4.41 -15.88 15.58
CA PHE A 39 4.89 -15.17 14.39
C PHE A 39 3.74 -14.54 13.60
N ILE A 40 2.63 -15.27 13.52
CA ILE A 40 1.43 -14.87 12.79
C ILE A 40 0.73 -13.76 13.56
N CYS A 41 0.63 -13.90 14.89
CA CYS A 41 0.14 -12.82 15.76
C CYS A 41 0.98 -11.56 15.64
N LEU A 42 2.30 -11.70 15.65
CA LEU A 42 3.21 -10.56 15.54
C LEU A 42 3.01 -9.88 14.19
N THR A 43 2.94 -10.65 13.11
CA THR A 43 2.68 -10.16 11.76
C THR A 43 1.35 -9.40 11.69
N SER A 44 0.25 -9.97 12.17
CA SER A 44 -1.06 -9.33 12.10
C SER A 44 -1.15 -8.06 12.96
N ILE A 45 -0.50 -8.06 14.13
CA ILE A 45 -0.36 -6.86 14.96
C ILE A 45 0.44 -5.77 14.23
N LEU A 46 1.55 -6.11 13.57
CA LEU A 46 2.35 -5.16 12.80
C LEU A 46 1.59 -4.63 11.57
N GLU A 47 0.87 -5.49 10.86
CA GLU A 47 0.00 -5.10 9.73
C GLU A 47 -1.06 -4.10 10.19
N PHE A 48 -1.69 -4.35 11.33
CA PHE A 48 -2.69 -3.47 11.90
C PHE A 48 -2.11 -2.11 12.35
N LEU A 49 -0.95 -2.12 13.03
CA LEU A 49 -0.26 -0.88 13.41
C LEU A 49 0.14 -0.06 12.17
N ALA A 50 0.64 -0.73 11.13
CA ALA A 50 0.98 -0.07 9.87
C ALA A 50 -0.27 0.50 9.18
N ALA A 51 -1.39 -0.23 9.16
CA ALA A 51 -2.65 0.25 8.60
C ALA A 51 -3.16 1.50 9.32
N ILE A 52 -3.13 1.51 10.66
CA ILE A 52 -3.47 2.69 11.47
C ILE A 52 -2.54 3.86 11.14
N ALA A 53 -1.22 3.61 11.09
CA ALA A 53 -0.24 4.66 10.79
C ALA A 53 -0.47 5.27 9.40
N VAL A 54 -0.73 4.44 8.38
CA VAL A 54 -1.01 4.91 7.01
C VAL A 54 -2.31 5.72 6.97
N VAL A 55 -3.38 5.25 7.61
CA VAL A 55 -4.65 6.00 7.68
C VAL A 55 -4.46 7.32 8.41
N ALA A 56 -3.72 7.34 9.53
CA ALA A 56 -3.42 8.57 10.27
C ALA A 56 -2.59 9.57 9.45
N VAL A 57 -1.56 9.09 8.75
CA VAL A 57 -0.70 9.94 7.89
C VAL A 57 -1.50 10.55 6.73
N VAL A 58 -2.42 9.78 6.14
CA VAL A 58 -3.33 10.28 5.08
C VAL A 58 -4.34 11.27 5.65
N PHE A 59 -4.91 10.99 6.83
CA PHE A 59 -5.89 11.86 7.47
C PHE A 59 -5.28 13.21 7.90
N LEU A 60 -4.04 13.20 8.37
CA LEU A 60 -3.31 14.41 8.77
C LEU A 60 -2.75 15.21 7.58
N ASP A 61 -3.01 14.78 6.33
CA ASP A 61 -2.51 15.37 5.06
C ASP A 61 -1.06 15.86 5.20
N LEU A 62 -0.21 15.03 5.81
CA LEU A 62 1.19 15.38 6.00
C LEU A 62 1.78 15.59 4.60
N THR A 63 2.45 16.72 4.39
CA THR A 63 3.09 17.09 3.10
C THR A 63 3.98 15.98 2.54
N PHE A 64 4.46 15.09 3.42
CA PHE A 64 5.18 13.87 3.10
C PHE A 64 4.42 12.89 2.18
N THR A 65 3.09 12.79 2.28
CA THR A 65 2.26 11.87 1.47
C THR A 65 2.30 12.16 -0.03
N ARG A 66 2.62 13.41 -0.41
CA ARG A 66 2.74 13.82 -1.82
C ARG A 66 4.15 13.63 -2.38
N SER A 67 5.12 13.26 -1.54
CA SER A 67 6.49 13.08 -1.97
C SER A 67 6.68 11.73 -2.69
N GLY A 68 7.58 11.68 -3.68
CA GLY A 68 7.94 10.42 -4.34
C GLY A 68 8.57 9.38 -3.38
N GLN A 69 9.06 9.81 -2.21
CA GLN A 69 9.55 8.92 -1.16
C GLN A 69 8.42 8.09 -0.54
N PHE A 70 7.21 8.65 -0.44
CA PHE A 70 6.06 7.94 0.10
C PHE A 70 5.70 6.71 -0.74
N VAL A 71 5.80 6.80 -2.08
CA VAL A 71 5.55 5.68 -2.99
C VAL A 71 6.52 4.51 -2.76
N ILE A 72 7.79 4.81 -2.48
CA ILE A 72 8.80 3.77 -2.21
C ILE A 72 8.53 3.09 -0.87
N ILE A 73 8.18 3.86 0.16
CA ILE A 73 7.79 3.34 1.46
C ILE A 73 6.54 2.48 1.31
N GLU A 74 5.58 2.94 0.52
CA GLU A 74 4.33 2.25 0.20
C GLU A 74 4.54 0.91 -0.49
N LEU A 75 5.42 0.87 -1.49
CA LEU A 75 5.83 -0.37 -2.12
C LEU A 75 6.55 -1.32 -1.14
N ALA A 76 7.44 -0.79 -0.30
CA ALA A 76 8.23 -1.60 0.61
C ALA A 76 7.37 -2.30 1.67
N TYR A 77 6.50 -1.58 2.37
CA TYR A 77 5.63 -2.19 3.39
C TYR A 77 4.56 -3.09 2.75
N SER A 78 3.98 -2.69 1.61
CA SER A 78 2.94 -3.50 0.95
C SER A 78 3.51 -4.81 0.42
N GLY A 79 4.71 -4.80 -0.15
CA GLY A 79 5.42 -6.00 -0.57
C GLY A 79 5.74 -6.92 0.60
N ALA A 80 6.28 -6.37 1.69
CA ALA A 80 6.60 -7.15 2.89
C ALA A 80 5.35 -7.80 3.49
N PHE A 81 4.27 -7.04 3.68
CA PHE A 81 3.02 -7.57 4.23
C PHE A 81 2.30 -8.52 3.27
N CYS A 82 2.41 -8.33 1.95
CA CYS A 82 1.91 -9.32 0.98
C CYS A 82 2.55 -10.69 1.20
N VAL A 83 3.88 -10.74 1.34
CA VAL A 83 4.61 -11.98 1.63
C VAL A 83 4.21 -12.56 2.98
N CYS A 84 4.15 -11.74 4.02
CA CYS A 84 3.76 -12.21 5.35
C CYS A 84 2.31 -12.74 5.38
N SER A 85 1.37 -12.06 4.73
CA SER A 85 -0.02 -12.51 4.55
C SER A 85 -0.11 -13.81 3.74
N ALA A 86 0.77 -14.02 2.75
CA ALA A 86 0.81 -15.27 2.00
C ALA A 86 1.30 -16.44 2.87
N LEU A 87 2.31 -16.21 3.71
CA LEU A 87 2.76 -17.20 4.71
C LEU A 87 1.66 -17.50 5.73
N ASN A 88 0.94 -16.48 6.19
CA ASN A 88 -0.22 -16.64 7.08
C ASN A 88 -1.30 -17.51 6.42
N THR A 89 -1.59 -17.28 5.14
CA THR A 89 -2.57 -18.05 4.37
C THR A 89 -2.21 -19.54 4.33
N ILE A 90 -0.95 -19.87 4.00
CA ILE A 90 -0.46 -21.26 3.99
C ILE A 90 -0.62 -21.88 5.37
N TYR A 91 -0.30 -21.13 6.43
CA TYR A 91 -0.43 -21.64 7.79
C TYR A 91 -1.88 -21.98 8.16
N TYR A 92 -2.85 -21.10 7.90
CA TYR A 92 -4.25 -21.40 8.21
C TYR A 92 -4.78 -22.56 7.39
N PHE A 93 -4.38 -22.64 6.13
CA PHE A 93 -4.73 -23.75 5.27
C PHE A 93 -4.20 -25.08 5.81
N CYS A 94 -2.96 -25.13 6.30
CA CYS A 94 -2.45 -26.33 6.97
C CYS A 94 -3.20 -26.64 8.28
N ASN A 95 -3.53 -25.62 9.08
CA ASN A 95 -4.22 -25.82 10.35
C ASN A 95 -5.67 -26.26 10.19
N ILE A 96 -6.35 -25.94 9.07
CA ILE A 96 -7.73 -26.39 8.84
C ILE A 96 -7.85 -27.92 8.82
N PHE A 97 -6.81 -28.61 8.33
CA PHE A 97 -6.76 -30.08 8.30
C PHE A 97 -6.41 -30.68 9.66
N TYR A 98 -5.60 -29.97 10.45
CA TYR A 98 -5.17 -30.46 11.76
C TYR A 98 -6.22 -30.22 12.85
N HIS A 99 -6.91 -29.09 12.78
CA HIS A 99 -8.00 -28.71 13.66
C HIS A 99 -9.12 -28.11 12.81
N PHE A 100 -10.07 -28.94 12.39
CA PHE A 100 -11.23 -28.45 11.65
C PHE A 100 -12.01 -27.46 12.54
N ASN A 101 -11.83 -26.17 12.27
CA ASN A 101 -12.45 -25.09 13.01
C ASN A 101 -12.96 -24.04 12.01
N PHE A 102 -14.23 -23.67 12.16
CA PHE A 102 -14.87 -22.64 11.36
C PHE A 102 -14.09 -21.31 11.39
N TRP A 103 -13.51 -20.96 12.54
CA TRP A 103 -12.71 -19.74 12.69
C TRP A 103 -11.44 -19.74 11.83
N PHE A 104 -10.79 -20.91 11.66
CA PHE A 104 -9.63 -21.02 10.77
C PHE A 104 -10.01 -20.90 9.30
N LEU A 105 -11.19 -21.42 8.92
CA LEU A 105 -11.72 -21.24 7.56
C LEU A 105 -11.89 -19.75 7.25
N LEU A 106 -12.52 -19.01 8.17
CA LEU A 106 -12.79 -17.59 7.97
C LEU A 106 -11.50 -16.75 7.98
N ALA A 107 -10.54 -17.07 8.86
CA ALA A 107 -9.20 -16.47 8.85
C ALA A 107 -8.43 -16.78 7.55
N THR A 108 -8.63 -17.95 6.94
CA THR A 108 -8.03 -18.29 5.65
C THR A 108 -8.59 -17.40 4.54
N ILE A 109 -9.92 -17.21 4.48
CA ILE A 109 -10.55 -16.35 3.48
C ILE A 109 -10.06 -14.90 3.63
N VAL A 110 -10.02 -14.38 4.86
CA VAL A 110 -9.57 -13.01 5.12
C VAL A 110 -8.09 -12.83 4.78
N SER A 111 -7.22 -13.80 5.10
CA SER A 111 -5.81 -13.75 4.72
C SER A 111 -5.59 -13.78 3.20
N VAL A 112 -6.36 -14.56 2.44
CA VAL A 112 -6.34 -14.51 0.96
C VAL A 112 -6.73 -13.11 0.46
N LEU A 113 -7.78 -12.51 1.03
CA LEU A 113 -8.19 -11.15 0.67
C LEU A 113 -7.10 -10.12 1.01
N LEU A 114 -6.39 -10.29 2.12
CA LEU A 114 -5.24 -9.44 2.48
C LEU A 114 -4.09 -9.58 1.49
N VAL A 115 -3.74 -10.80 1.07
CA VAL A 115 -2.71 -11.02 0.03
C VAL A 115 -3.09 -10.29 -1.26
N LEU A 116 -4.34 -10.41 -1.69
CA LEU A 116 -4.82 -9.74 -2.89
C LEU A 116 -4.80 -8.21 -2.72
N ALA A 117 -5.24 -7.70 -1.58
CA ALA A 117 -5.27 -6.26 -1.31
C ALA A 117 -3.85 -5.67 -1.25
N TYR A 118 -2.93 -6.28 -0.51
CA TYR A 118 -1.53 -5.84 -0.47
C TYR A 118 -0.84 -6.02 -1.82
N GLY A 119 -1.13 -7.10 -2.55
CA GLY A 119 -0.63 -7.33 -3.90
C GLY A 119 -1.08 -6.25 -4.88
N LEU A 120 -2.36 -5.88 -4.86
CA LEU A 120 -2.88 -4.77 -5.67
C LEU A 120 -2.24 -3.44 -5.28
N GLN A 121 -2.07 -3.16 -3.98
CA GLN A 121 -1.40 -1.95 -3.51
C GLN A 121 0.05 -1.89 -4.00
N ALA A 122 0.79 -3.00 -3.89
CA ALA A 122 2.16 -3.10 -4.35
C ALA A 122 2.27 -2.90 -5.87
N LEU A 123 1.34 -3.48 -6.65
CA LEU A 123 1.29 -3.30 -8.10
C LEU A 123 1.01 -1.84 -8.48
N MET A 124 0.10 -1.15 -7.78
CA MET A 124 -0.19 0.27 -8.03
C MET A 124 1.01 1.18 -7.67
N ALA A 125 1.69 0.88 -6.56
CA ALA A 125 2.92 1.59 -6.19
C ALA A 125 4.04 1.33 -7.22
N TRP A 126 4.15 0.11 -7.75
CA TRP A 126 5.12 -0.22 -8.77
C TRP A 126 4.84 0.49 -10.11
N THR A 127 3.59 0.53 -10.56
CA THR A 127 3.20 1.19 -11.82
C THR A 127 3.39 2.70 -11.74
N SER A 128 3.04 3.33 -10.62
CA SER A 128 3.29 4.77 -10.41
C SER A 128 4.78 5.12 -10.39
N MET A 129 5.62 4.26 -9.79
CA MET A 129 7.07 4.41 -9.84
C MET A 129 7.61 4.24 -11.27
N SER A 130 7.11 3.25 -12.01
CA SER A 130 7.56 2.95 -13.37
C SER A 130 7.19 4.05 -14.36
N ALA A 131 5.99 4.62 -14.23
CA ALA A 131 5.57 5.78 -15.02
C ALA A 131 6.51 6.99 -14.81
N SER A 132 6.91 7.24 -13.55
CA SER A 132 7.81 8.34 -13.20
C SER A 132 9.23 8.16 -13.77
N ARG A 133 9.73 6.92 -13.84
CA ARG A 133 11.04 6.60 -14.45
C ARG A 133 11.05 6.73 -15.97
N THR A 134 9.92 6.43 -16.62
CA THR A 134 9.83 6.51 -18.10
C THR A 134 9.84 7.97 -18.58
N SER A 135 9.33 8.91 -17.78
CA SER A 135 9.40 10.35 -18.09
C SER A 135 10.80 10.96 -17.96
N SER A 136 11.73 10.28 -17.27
CA SER A 136 13.12 10.76 -17.11
C SER A 136 14.10 10.24 -18.18
N SER A 137 13.62 9.48 -19.17
CA SER A 137 14.43 9.04 -20.32
C SER A 137 14.27 9.93 -21.57
N HIS A 138 13.91 11.21 -21.40
CA HIS A 138 14.07 12.26 -22.43
C HIS A 138 15.16 13.27 -22.05
N THR A 139 16.34 12.78 -21.67
CA THR A 139 17.57 13.58 -21.67
C THR A 139 18.74 12.77 -22.22
N SER A 140 18.66 12.40 -23.49
CA SER A 140 19.85 12.29 -24.33
C SER A 140 19.44 12.47 -25.79
N ASN A 141 19.97 13.51 -26.44
CA ASN A 141 19.84 13.88 -27.85
C ASN A 141 18.67 14.81 -28.22
N GLN A 142 18.66 16.00 -27.64
CA GLN A 142 18.44 17.21 -28.44
C GLN A 142 19.54 18.23 -28.12
N ALA A 143 20.79 17.85 -28.43
CA ALA A 143 21.76 18.85 -28.84
C ALA A 143 21.41 19.22 -30.29
N THR A 144 21.36 20.52 -30.57
CA THR A 144 21.29 21.22 -31.89
C THR A 144 19.99 21.99 -32.19
N ALA A 145 20.15 23.33 -32.30
CA ALA A 145 19.29 24.40 -32.86
C ALA A 145 18.17 24.97 -31.94
N GLY A 146 18.18 26.23 -31.45
CA GLY A 146 18.98 27.45 -31.70
C GLY A 146 18.63 28.55 -30.65
N PRO A 147 19.21 29.76 -30.73
CA PRO A 147 19.33 30.72 -29.61
C PRO A 147 18.05 31.56 -29.33
N PRO A 148 17.93 32.21 -28.14
CA PRO A 148 16.70 32.81 -27.67
C PRO A 148 16.52 34.26 -28.18
N PRO A 149 15.34 34.67 -28.70
CA PRO A 149 15.06 36.08 -28.99
C PRO A 149 14.19 36.65 -27.84
N THR A 150 14.77 37.32 -26.84
CA THR A 150 15.04 38.77 -26.71
C THR A 150 13.84 39.72 -26.55
N VAL A 151 13.81 40.30 -25.33
CA VAL A 151 13.60 41.72 -24.97
C VAL A 151 12.19 42.30 -25.13
N TYR A 152 11.18 41.63 -24.60
CA TYR A 152 10.05 42.37 -24.00
C TYR A 152 9.68 41.71 -22.67
N PRO A 153 10.07 42.28 -21.52
CA PRO A 153 9.47 41.89 -20.25
C PRO A 153 7.97 42.21 -20.32
N ALA A 154 7.15 41.26 -19.88
CA ALA A 154 5.70 41.40 -19.83
C ALA A 154 5.33 42.70 -19.09
N GLY A 155 4.79 43.69 -19.81
CA GLY A 155 4.32 44.96 -19.25
C GLY A 155 4.95 46.26 -19.77
N ALA A 156 5.87 46.25 -20.74
CA ALA A 156 6.42 47.49 -21.31
C ALA A 156 6.02 47.70 -22.78
N ASN A 157 5.16 48.70 -23.02
CA ASN A 157 4.73 49.17 -24.34
C ASN A 157 5.84 49.92 -25.09
N PRO A 158 6.19 49.56 -26.34
CA PRO A 158 6.93 50.43 -27.25
C PRO A 158 5.95 51.28 -28.11
N ALA A 159 5.69 52.50 -27.63
CA ALA A 159 4.94 53.58 -28.31
C ALA A 159 3.46 53.28 -28.60
#